data_AF-A0A653BTE4-F1
#
_entry.id   AF-A0A653BTE4-F1
#
_cell.length_a   1.000
_cell.length_b   1.000
_cell.length_c   1.000
_cell.angle_alpha   90.00
_cell.angle_beta   90.00
_cell.angle_gamma   90.00
#
_symmetry.space_group_name_H-M   'P 1'
#
loop_
_entity.id
_entity.type
_entity.pdbx_description
1 polymer ?
#
loop_
_entity_poly.entity_id
_entity_poly.type
_entity_poly.pdbx_seq_one_letter_code
_entity_poly.pdbx_strand_id
1 'polypeptide(L)'
;MPEAQRKNRKYSSCCCKRVSNVSNASDVYQQNTQCQQCQDENEVEDWKKTVLPTAYSEDLPRPLTPGCCVRLKGFVQPTCSRFAVNLRCGKQSDSDIALHVNPRLSQRYVVRNSLIGHRWGVEETTCISKLNLARNKPFEIDILATESMFFVSINGKHVCGFVYRVPLAKVKNIQVVGLVKISGVEYTTLNSYPQSSPNIEPYTVPVIEDLQIPTETLEVPLIAKLPVGLLQGWQLEVHGKVKILPSSFFINLQEGIQMWPHPTVHLHLNPRFNTTNVGKYMFVRNAWTNGDWGQEERCPGVHFSPGSAFVVAIRRSNDHYAVWVDGKLAGEFKYRTDANKVNALYIQGDVTIKAVCIRTKATDACFTKKQKQISL
;
A
#
# COMPACT_ATOMS: atom_id res chain seq x y z
N MET A 1 -1.94 5.65 53.86
CA MET A 1 -2.32 5.13 52.54
C MET A 1 -3.81 5.33 52.34
N PRO A 2 -4.26 6.14 51.38
CA PRO A 2 -5.67 6.21 51.00
C PRO A 2 -5.94 5.50 49.67
N GLU A 3 -7.06 4.78 49.65
CA GLU A 3 -7.57 3.93 48.56
C GLU A 3 -7.94 4.74 47.30
N ALA A 4 -7.48 4.28 46.14
CA ALA A 4 -7.84 4.83 44.85
C ALA A 4 -9.19 4.26 44.35
N GLN A 5 -10.18 5.14 44.22
CA GLN A 5 -11.47 4.83 43.59
C GLN A 5 -11.28 4.49 42.10
N ARG A 6 -11.56 3.24 41.72
CA ARG A 6 -11.65 2.78 40.33
C ARG A 6 -12.91 3.36 39.65
N LYS A 7 -12.74 4.30 38.72
CA LYS A 7 -13.81 4.69 37.78
C LYS A 7 -13.94 3.66 36.66
N ASN A 8 -15.06 2.93 36.63
CA ASN A 8 -15.47 2.06 35.53
C ASN A 8 -15.78 2.90 34.27
N ARG A 9 -15.01 2.72 33.19
CA ARG A 9 -15.39 3.22 31.85
C ARG A 9 -16.20 2.14 31.11
N LYS A 10 -17.47 2.44 30.84
CA LYS A 10 -18.35 1.64 29.96
C LYS A 10 -17.83 1.78 28.52
N TYR A 11 -17.52 0.67 27.86
CA TYR A 11 -17.27 0.65 26.42
C TYR A 11 -18.61 0.68 25.69
N SER A 12 -18.85 1.71 24.86
CA SER A 12 -20.03 1.77 23.98
C SER A 12 -19.71 1.16 22.61
N SER A 13 -20.62 0.33 22.11
CA SER A 13 -20.56 -0.37 20.83
C SER A 13 -20.90 0.57 19.64
N CYS A 14 -19.97 0.84 18.71
CA CYS A 14 -20.27 1.57 17.46
C CYS A 14 -20.85 0.60 16.41
N CYS A 15 -22.01 0.97 15.86
CA CYS A 15 -22.79 0.21 14.89
C CYS A 15 -22.58 0.79 13.48
N CYS A 16 -21.79 0.15 12.62
CA CYS A 16 -21.60 0.59 11.23
C CYS A 16 -22.54 -0.17 10.29
N LYS A 17 -23.61 0.48 9.83
CA LYS A 17 -24.34 0.09 8.61
C LYS A 17 -23.85 0.92 7.43
N ARG A 18 -23.46 0.31 6.30
CA ARG A 18 -23.77 0.84 4.95
C ARG A 18 -23.46 -0.08 3.76
N VAL A 19 -24.54 -0.33 3.03
CA VAL A 19 -24.84 -0.29 1.57
C VAL A 19 -23.79 -0.71 0.53
N SER A 20 -24.28 -1.54 -0.39
CA SER A 20 -23.68 -2.29 -1.49
C SER A 20 -23.52 -1.53 -2.82
N ASN A 21 -22.48 -1.94 -3.57
CA ASN A 21 -22.19 -1.74 -5.01
C ASN A 21 -21.23 -0.60 -5.37
N VAL A 22 -19.98 -0.94 -5.76
CA VAL A 22 -19.14 -0.12 -6.66
C VAL A 22 -18.13 -1.00 -7.43
N SER A 23 -17.73 -0.56 -8.62
CA SER A 23 -17.16 -1.35 -9.73
C SER A 23 -15.84 -0.83 -10.32
N ASN A 24 -15.13 0.14 -9.70
CA ASN A 24 -13.92 0.75 -10.30
C ASN A 24 -12.66 0.72 -9.40
N ALA A 25 -11.48 0.79 -10.04
CA ALA A 25 -10.16 0.71 -9.39
C ALA A 25 -9.81 1.88 -8.43
N SER A 26 -10.51 3.02 -8.55
CA SER A 26 -10.44 4.13 -7.59
C SER A 26 -11.02 3.78 -6.21
N ASP A 27 -11.87 2.76 -6.14
CA ASP A 27 -12.70 2.50 -4.96
C ASP A 27 -11.98 1.62 -3.92
N VAL A 28 -10.92 0.92 -4.32
CA VAL A 28 -10.12 0.05 -3.45
C VAL A 28 -9.37 0.86 -2.38
N TYR A 29 -9.03 2.12 -2.67
CA TYR A 29 -8.32 3.00 -1.73
C TYR A 29 -9.22 3.79 -0.76
N GLN A 30 -10.55 3.81 -0.97
CA GLN A 30 -11.47 4.69 -0.22
C GLN A 30 -12.28 4.01 0.89
N GLN A 31 -12.34 2.68 0.99
CA GLN A 31 -13.41 2.01 1.76
C GLN A 31 -13.08 1.65 3.22
N ASN A 32 -12.65 2.59 4.06
CA ASN A 32 -12.60 2.34 5.52
C ASN A 32 -12.77 3.59 6.41
N THR A 33 -13.71 4.49 6.09
CA THR A 33 -13.86 5.79 6.78
C THR A 33 -15.29 6.18 7.18
N GLN A 34 -16.11 5.27 7.71
CA GLN A 34 -17.38 5.67 8.35
C GLN A 34 -17.68 4.89 9.65
N CYS A 35 -17.14 5.34 10.79
CA CYS A 35 -17.82 5.24 12.09
C CYS A 35 -17.99 6.68 12.62
N GLN A 36 -19.23 7.16 12.68
CA GLN A 36 -19.60 8.51 13.15
C GLN A 36 -19.86 8.57 14.67
N GLN A 37 -19.55 7.53 15.44
CA GLN A 37 -19.93 7.43 16.87
C GLN A 37 -18.76 7.53 17.86
N CYS A 38 -17.57 7.96 17.44
CA CYS A 38 -16.41 8.15 18.34
C CYS A 38 -16.00 9.63 18.45
N GLN A 39 -16.95 10.56 18.50
CA GLN A 39 -16.66 11.96 18.80
C GLN A 39 -17.01 12.24 20.26
N ASP A 40 -16.03 12.02 21.15
CA ASP A 40 -15.97 12.81 22.38
C ASP A 40 -15.60 14.23 21.95
N GLU A 41 -16.58 15.15 22.02
CA GLU A 41 -16.55 16.49 21.43
C GLU A 41 -15.53 17.47 22.04
N ASN A 42 -14.66 17.03 22.96
CA ASN A 42 -13.76 17.93 23.70
C ASN A 42 -12.26 17.78 23.41
N GLU A 43 -11.82 16.88 22.50
CA GLU A 43 -10.38 16.74 22.13
C GLU A 43 -10.05 16.92 20.64
N VAL A 44 -11.04 17.10 19.75
CA VAL A 44 -10.83 16.96 18.29
C VAL A 44 -10.43 18.26 17.56
N GLU A 45 -10.47 19.44 18.19
CA GLU A 45 -10.33 20.72 17.48
C GLU A 45 -9.01 21.49 17.64
N ASP A 46 -8.11 21.09 18.54
CA ASP A 46 -6.96 21.94 18.88
C ASP A 46 -5.92 22.06 17.74
N TRP A 47 -5.68 20.96 17.00
CA TRP A 47 -4.70 20.95 15.91
C TRP A 47 -5.11 21.81 14.70
N LYS A 48 -6.41 22.07 14.51
CA LYS A 48 -6.90 22.96 13.44
C LYS A 48 -6.60 24.44 13.76
N LYS A 49 -6.43 24.78 15.04
CA LYS A 49 -6.14 26.13 15.53
C LYS A 49 -4.64 26.40 15.67
N THR A 50 -3.80 25.36 15.77
CA THR A 50 -2.34 25.54 15.84
C THR A 50 -1.77 25.96 14.49
N VAL A 51 -1.39 27.23 14.37
CA VAL A 51 -0.63 27.76 13.23
C VAL A 51 0.80 27.24 13.31
N LEU A 52 1.18 26.41 12.34
CA LEU A 52 2.56 25.94 12.21
C LEU A 52 3.41 27.00 11.51
N PRO A 53 4.67 27.24 11.95
CA PRO A 53 5.56 28.18 11.28
C PRO A 53 5.88 27.70 9.86
N THR A 54 6.03 28.62 8.91
CA THR A 54 6.50 28.27 7.56
C THR A 54 7.99 27.98 7.60
N ALA A 55 8.37 26.76 7.27
CA ALA A 55 9.76 26.32 7.18
C ALA A 55 10.36 26.59 5.80
N TYR A 56 9.53 26.56 4.74
CA TYR A 56 9.94 26.78 3.36
C TYR A 56 8.73 27.11 2.48
N SER A 57 8.90 27.96 1.46
CA SER A 57 7.89 28.15 0.41
C SER A 57 8.55 28.68 -0.86
N GLU A 58 8.24 28.07 -1.99
CA GLU A 58 8.76 28.46 -3.30
C GLU A 58 7.72 28.17 -4.38
N ASP A 59 7.68 29.02 -5.41
CA ASP A 59 6.88 28.76 -6.58
C ASP A 59 7.48 27.60 -7.38
N LEU A 60 6.63 26.77 -7.98
CA LEU A 60 7.10 25.71 -8.84
C LEU A 60 7.76 26.32 -10.07
N PRO A 61 8.94 25.84 -10.50
CA PRO A 61 9.65 26.41 -11.64
C PRO A 61 8.91 26.19 -12.97
N ARG A 62 7.98 25.22 -13.00
CA ARG A 62 7.13 24.90 -14.15
C ARG A 62 5.86 24.18 -13.67
N PRO A 63 4.78 24.17 -14.47
CA PRO A 63 3.59 23.37 -14.18
C PRO A 63 3.93 21.88 -14.02
N LEU A 64 3.23 21.20 -13.11
CA LEU A 64 3.36 19.75 -12.97
C LEU A 64 2.63 19.04 -14.12
N THR A 65 3.31 18.06 -14.71
CA THR A 65 2.74 17.09 -15.66
C THR A 65 2.99 15.68 -15.14
N PRO A 66 2.27 14.65 -15.62
CA PRO A 66 2.59 13.27 -15.28
C PRO A 66 4.09 12.97 -15.45
N GLY A 67 4.68 12.28 -14.47
CA GLY A 67 6.12 12.03 -14.36
C GLY A 67 6.91 13.09 -13.60
N CYS A 68 6.36 14.29 -13.35
CA CYS A 68 7.03 15.29 -12.52
C CYS A 68 7.05 14.87 -11.05
N CYS A 69 8.23 14.91 -10.42
CA CYS A 69 8.44 14.63 -9.01
C CYS A 69 8.99 15.86 -8.30
N VAL A 70 8.35 16.24 -7.20
CA VAL A 70 8.87 17.20 -6.23
C VAL A 70 9.51 16.43 -5.09
N ARG A 71 10.84 16.50 -5.00
CA ARG A 71 11.63 15.83 -3.96
C ARG A 71 12.05 16.83 -2.90
N LEU A 72 11.64 16.58 -1.67
CA LEU A 72 11.93 17.39 -0.50
C LEU A 72 12.95 16.67 0.40
N LYS A 73 14.08 17.31 0.67
CA LYS A 73 15.06 16.86 1.66
C LYS A 73 15.05 17.80 2.85
N GLY A 74 15.09 17.24 4.06
CA GLY A 74 15.08 18.03 5.27
C GLY A 74 15.45 17.26 6.52
N PHE A 75 15.26 17.91 7.66
CA PHE A 75 15.56 17.38 8.99
C PHE A 75 14.40 17.65 9.95
N VAL A 76 13.95 16.61 10.66
CA VAL A 76 12.90 16.73 11.67
C VAL A 76 13.47 17.25 12.99
N GLN A 77 12.92 18.34 13.52
CA GLN A 77 13.40 18.93 14.79
C GLN A 77 12.99 18.10 16.02
N PRO A 78 13.69 18.26 17.18
CA PRO A 78 13.50 17.43 18.38
C PRO A 78 12.07 17.41 18.92
N THR A 79 11.34 18.53 18.86
CA THR A 79 10.00 18.68 19.44
C THR A 79 8.89 18.57 18.40
N CYS A 80 9.20 18.16 17.17
CA CYS A 80 8.22 18.04 16.10
C CYS A 80 7.19 16.94 16.43
N SER A 81 5.93 17.37 16.57
CA SER A 81 4.76 16.47 16.68
C SER A 81 4.16 16.17 15.32
N ARG A 82 4.14 17.18 14.43
CA ARG A 82 3.68 17.11 13.05
C ARG A 82 4.29 18.24 12.21
N PHE A 83 4.36 18.02 10.91
CA PHE A 83 4.64 19.05 9.90
C PHE A 83 3.80 18.76 8.65
N ALA A 84 3.71 19.69 7.70
CA ALA A 84 3.00 19.46 6.47
C ALA A 84 3.74 19.97 5.24
N VAL A 85 3.60 19.23 4.15
CA VAL A 85 4.01 19.62 2.80
C VAL A 85 2.73 19.90 2.01
N ASN A 86 2.59 21.13 1.55
CA ASN A 86 1.42 21.62 0.83
C ASN A 86 1.80 21.90 -0.62
N LEU A 87 1.10 21.27 -1.56
CA LEU A 87 1.06 21.70 -2.95
C LEU A 87 -0.11 22.66 -3.13
N ARG A 88 0.18 23.94 -3.34
CA ARG A 88 -0.80 25.03 -3.35
C ARG A 88 -1.07 25.52 -4.76
N CYS A 89 -2.28 26.05 -4.97
CA CYS A 89 -2.69 26.62 -6.26
C CYS A 89 -2.13 28.04 -6.53
N GLY A 90 -1.41 28.59 -5.56
CA GLY A 90 -0.88 29.94 -5.52
C GLY A 90 -0.16 30.18 -4.19
N LYS A 91 0.64 31.25 -4.15
CA LYS A 91 1.46 31.60 -2.98
C LYS A 91 0.66 32.39 -1.93
N GLN A 92 -0.39 33.08 -2.35
CA GLN A 92 -1.27 33.89 -1.47
C GLN A 92 -1.82 33.02 -0.33
N SER A 93 -2.02 33.59 0.86
CA SER A 93 -2.45 32.85 2.06
C SER A 93 -3.83 32.21 1.92
N ASP A 94 -4.69 32.78 1.08
CA ASP A 94 -6.05 32.33 0.79
C ASP A 94 -6.12 31.24 -0.30
N SER A 95 -5.03 30.99 -1.03
CA SER A 95 -5.03 30.00 -2.10
C SER A 95 -5.30 28.57 -1.60
N ASP A 96 -6.10 27.85 -2.39
CA ASP A 96 -6.38 26.42 -2.26
C ASP A 96 -5.11 25.57 -2.12
N ILE A 97 -5.23 24.47 -1.39
CA ILE A 97 -4.22 23.42 -1.25
C ILE A 97 -4.71 22.19 -2.01
N ALA A 98 -4.09 21.91 -3.15
CA ALA A 98 -4.43 20.75 -3.97
C ALA A 98 -4.07 19.43 -3.27
N LEU A 99 -2.92 19.40 -2.60
CA LEU A 99 -2.48 18.28 -1.77
C LEU A 99 -1.84 18.79 -0.49
N HIS A 100 -2.38 18.36 0.64
CA HIS A 100 -1.81 18.53 1.98
C HIS A 100 -1.29 17.18 2.44
N VAL A 101 0.02 17.00 2.58
CA VAL A 101 0.63 15.80 3.18
C VAL A 101 1.09 16.17 4.59
N ASN A 102 0.46 15.58 5.62
CA ASN A 102 0.75 15.89 7.02
C ASN A 102 1.19 14.65 7.80
N PRO A 103 2.50 14.37 7.84
CA PRO A 103 3.05 13.39 8.77
C PRO A 103 2.82 13.82 10.22
N ARG A 104 2.15 12.96 11.00
CA ARG A 104 1.87 13.14 12.42
C ARG A 104 2.73 12.15 13.20
N LEU A 105 3.92 12.59 13.62
CA LEU A 105 4.95 11.73 14.22
C LEU A 105 4.51 11.14 15.57
N SER A 106 3.78 11.92 16.38
CA SER A 106 3.28 11.44 17.67
C SER A 106 2.30 10.28 17.52
N GLN A 107 1.46 10.32 16.48
CA GLN A 107 0.46 9.28 16.19
C GLN A 107 0.93 8.23 15.17
N ARG A 108 2.09 8.44 14.54
CA ARG A 108 2.75 7.54 13.57
C ARG A 108 1.94 7.24 12.29
N TYR A 109 1.19 8.22 11.77
CA TYR A 109 0.51 8.11 10.48
C TYR A 109 0.64 9.40 9.64
N VAL A 110 0.19 9.34 8.38
CA VAL A 110 0.20 10.48 7.45
C VAL A 110 -1.24 10.80 7.06
N VAL A 111 -1.64 12.05 7.24
CA VAL A 111 -2.90 12.57 6.71
C VAL A 111 -2.67 13.14 5.32
N ARG A 112 -3.61 12.87 4.42
CA ARG A 112 -3.72 13.59 3.15
C ARG A 112 -5.09 14.22 3.02
N ASN A 113 -5.13 15.42 2.47
CA ASN A 113 -6.37 16.12 2.19
C ASN A 113 -6.16 17.22 1.14
N SER A 114 -7.23 17.91 0.78
CA SER A 114 -7.21 19.17 0.02
C SER A 114 -7.98 20.23 0.79
N LEU A 115 -7.57 21.49 0.63
CA LEU A 115 -8.31 22.67 1.08
C LEU A 115 -8.81 23.38 -0.18
N ILE A 116 -10.13 23.42 -0.38
CA ILE A 116 -10.75 24.01 -1.57
C ILE A 116 -11.82 25.00 -1.12
N GLY A 117 -11.72 26.26 -1.54
CA GLY A 117 -12.64 27.32 -1.12
C GLY A 117 -12.69 27.48 0.40
N HIS A 118 -11.52 27.43 1.05
CA HIS A 118 -11.34 27.49 2.51
C HIS A 118 -11.98 26.33 3.30
N ARG A 119 -12.37 25.23 2.65
CA ARG A 119 -12.94 24.06 3.32
C ARG A 119 -12.04 22.85 3.13
N TRP A 120 -11.71 22.19 4.23
CA TRP A 120 -11.02 20.91 4.19
C TRP A 120 -11.97 19.84 3.65
N GLY A 121 -11.47 19.00 2.75
CA GLY A 121 -12.20 17.82 2.28
C GLY A 121 -12.19 16.69 3.32
N VAL A 122 -12.53 15.49 2.85
CA VAL A 122 -12.42 14.26 3.66
C VAL A 122 -10.95 13.88 3.84
N GLU A 123 -10.52 13.68 5.09
CA GLU A 123 -9.17 13.21 5.40
C GLU A 123 -8.95 11.76 4.94
N GLU A 124 -7.77 11.49 4.38
CA GLU A 124 -7.29 10.15 4.09
C GLU A 124 -6.10 9.82 5.00
N THR A 125 -6.22 8.75 5.78
CA THR A 125 -5.23 8.38 6.82
C THR A 125 -4.59 7.01 6.59
N THR A 126 -5.16 6.19 5.70
CA THR A 126 -4.66 4.85 5.37
C THR A 126 -3.34 4.95 4.62
N CYS A 127 -2.28 4.36 5.18
CA CYS A 127 -0.98 4.21 4.53
C CYS A 127 -0.69 2.73 4.29
N ILE A 128 0.00 2.41 3.20
CA ILE A 128 0.37 1.02 2.89
C ILE A 128 1.58 0.55 3.71
N SER A 129 2.38 1.49 4.21
CA SER A 129 3.58 1.24 5.01
C SER A 129 3.56 2.06 6.29
N LYS A 130 4.31 1.59 7.31
CA LYS A 130 4.48 2.32 8.57
C LYS A 130 5.22 3.62 8.33
N LEU A 131 4.87 4.66 9.09
CA LEU A 131 5.56 5.95 9.00
C LEU A 131 7.04 5.79 9.37
N ASN A 132 7.92 5.97 8.40
CA ASN A 132 9.37 5.94 8.57
C ASN A 132 9.95 7.36 8.72
N LEU A 133 9.46 8.11 9.70
CA LEU A 133 10.01 9.41 10.11
C LEU A 133 10.28 9.41 11.60
N ALA A 134 11.37 10.05 12.00
CA ALA A 134 11.75 10.19 13.40
C ALA A 134 12.29 11.60 13.66
N ARG A 135 12.11 12.07 14.89
CA ARG A 135 12.73 13.32 15.38
C ARG A 135 14.25 13.18 15.35
N ASN A 136 14.94 14.29 15.14
CA ASN A 136 16.40 14.36 15.04
C ASN A 136 16.98 13.47 13.93
N LYS A 137 16.22 13.25 12.85
CA LYS A 137 16.68 12.49 11.68
C LYS A 137 16.44 13.27 10.40
N PRO A 138 17.31 13.09 9.39
CA PRO A 138 17.02 13.56 8.04
C PRO A 138 15.83 12.80 7.47
N PHE A 139 15.18 13.40 6.49
CA PHE A 139 14.12 12.78 5.71
C PHE A 139 14.20 13.18 4.25
N GLU A 140 13.67 12.31 3.42
CA GLU A 140 13.35 12.57 2.01
C GLU A 140 11.87 12.26 1.77
N ILE A 141 11.15 13.16 1.09
CA ILE A 141 9.77 12.95 0.65
C ILE A 141 9.72 13.21 -0.85
N ASP A 142 9.25 12.21 -1.61
CA ASP A 142 8.94 12.36 -3.02
C ASP A 142 7.44 12.50 -3.20
N ILE A 143 7.02 13.52 -3.95
CA ILE A 143 5.64 13.67 -4.42
C ILE A 143 5.66 13.60 -5.95
N LEU A 144 5.32 12.44 -6.49
CA LEU A 144 5.23 12.18 -7.92
C LEU A 144 3.81 12.48 -8.42
N ALA A 145 3.68 13.30 -9.45
CA ALA A 145 2.45 13.45 -10.21
C ALA A 145 2.32 12.31 -11.24
N THR A 146 1.24 11.56 -11.21
CA THR A 146 0.89 10.55 -12.21
C THR A 146 -0.22 11.08 -13.13
N GLU A 147 -0.82 10.21 -13.93
CA GLU A 147 -1.94 10.53 -14.82
C GLU A 147 -3.21 10.88 -14.04
N SER A 148 -3.38 10.37 -12.82
CA SER A 148 -4.65 10.45 -12.07
C SER A 148 -4.51 10.82 -10.59
N MET A 149 -3.29 10.76 -10.03
CA MET A 149 -3.08 11.00 -8.61
C MET A 149 -1.65 11.43 -8.27
N PHE A 150 -1.44 11.82 -7.02
CA PHE A 150 -0.09 11.92 -6.47
C PHE A 150 0.33 10.62 -5.83
N PHE A 151 1.56 10.17 -6.07
CA PHE A 151 2.22 9.15 -5.26
C PHE A 151 3.19 9.81 -4.29
N VAL A 152 3.14 9.40 -3.03
CA VAL A 152 4.00 9.91 -1.97
C VAL A 152 4.90 8.81 -1.45
N SER A 153 6.21 9.08 -1.44
CA SER A 153 7.23 8.26 -0.81
C SER A 153 7.83 8.98 0.39
N ILE A 154 8.29 8.22 1.38
CA ILE A 154 9.06 8.72 2.50
C ILE A 154 10.29 7.83 2.64
N ASN A 155 11.48 8.42 2.58
CA ASN A 155 12.76 7.73 2.67
C ASN A 155 12.86 6.52 1.71
N GLY A 156 12.49 6.74 0.45
CA GLY A 156 12.53 5.74 -0.62
C GLY A 156 11.43 4.67 -0.57
N LYS A 157 10.56 4.66 0.45
CA LYS A 157 9.43 3.72 0.54
C LYS A 157 8.13 4.42 0.17
N HIS A 158 7.34 3.84 -0.74
CA HIS A 158 5.99 4.34 -1.00
C HIS A 158 5.11 4.22 0.24
N VAL A 159 4.34 5.27 0.53
CA VAL A 159 3.49 5.36 1.73
C VAL A 159 2.02 5.45 1.38
N CYS A 160 1.67 6.25 0.37
CA CYS A 160 0.28 6.48 -0.01
C CYS A 160 0.14 7.15 -1.38
N GLY A 161 -1.02 6.95 -2.00
CA GLY A 161 -1.51 7.75 -3.12
C GLY A 161 -2.54 8.79 -2.66
N PHE A 162 -2.79 9.80 -3.48
CA PHE A 162 -3.86 10.79 -3.27
C PHE A 162 -4.43 11.26 -4.61
N VAL A 163 -5.68 10.88 -4.90
CA VAL A 163 -6.38 11.23 -6.14
C VAL A 163 -6.52 12.75 -6.27
N TYR A 164 -6.36 13.27 -7.48
CA TYR A 164 -6.53 14.68 -7.75
C TYR A 164 -7.95 15.14 -7.41
N ARG A 165 -8.07 16.07 -6.45
CA ARG A 165 -9.31 16.80 -6.16
C ARG A 165 -9.36 18.17 -6.83
N VAL A 166 -8.23 18.61 -7.36
CA VAL A 166 -8.03 19.85 -8.12
C VAL A 166 -7.20 19.51 -9.35
N PRO A 167 -7.45 20.11 -10.53
CA PRO A 167 -6.64 19.88 -11.71
C PRO A 167 -5.15 20.13 -11.45
N LEU A 168 -4.29 19.19 -11.88
CA LEU A 168 -2.84 19.24 -11.66
C LEU A 168 -2.21 20.56 -12.11
N ALA A 169 -2.65 21.10 -13.24
CA ALA A 169 -2.17 22.37 -13.81
C ALA A 169 -2.42 23.60 -12.92
N LYS A 170 -3.32 23.51 -11.92
CA LYS A 170 -3.54 24.60 -10.96
C LYS A 170 -2.47 24.68 -9.89
N VAL A 171 -1.67 23.63 -9.67
CA VAL A 171 -0.61 23.64 -8.66
C VAL A 171 0.52 24.55 -9.10
N LYS A 172 0.89 25.52 -8.25
CA LYS A 172 1.87 26.57 -8.58
C LYS A 172 2.93 26.79 -7.51
N ASN A 173 2.75 26.27 -6.30
CA ASN A 173 3.65 26.54 -5.18
C ASN A 173 3.78 25.31 -4.28
N ILE A 174 4.98 25.10 -3.74
CA ILE A 174 5.20 24.19 -2.61
C ILE A 174 5.41 25.02 -1.35
N GLN A 175 4.78 24.60 -0.26
CA GLN A 175 4.97 25.17 1.06
C GLN A 175 5.19 24.06 2.09
N VAL A 176 6.19 24.21 2.94
CA VAL A 176 6.41 23.34 4.09
C VAL A 176 6.19 24.13 5.37
N VAL A 177 5.35 23.60 6.24
CA VAL A 177 5.03 24.19 7.55
C VAL A 177 5.31 23.20 8.69
N GLY A 178 5.71 23.70 9.84
CA GLY A 178 6.00 22.90 11.04
C GLY A 178 7.48 22.90 11.42
N LEU A 179 7.80 22.13 12.46
CA LEU A 179 9.13 22.11 13.06
C LEU A 179 10.08 21.18 12.28
N VAL A 180 10.44 21.60 11.08
CA VAL A 180 11.41 20.95 10.20
C VAL A 180 12.37 21.98 9.62
N LYS A 181 13.58 21.55 9.25
CA LYS A 181 14.52 22.35 8.46
C LYS A 181 14.57 21.77 7.06
N ILE A 182 14.40 22.59 6.03
CA ILE A 182 14.49 22.15 4.64
C ILE A 182 15.89 22.41 4.12
N SER A 183 16.53 21.37 3.60
CA SER A 183 17.88 21.44 3.03
C SER A 183 17.88 21.51 1.51
N GLY A 184 16.79 21.11 0.86
CA GLY A 184 16.65 21.23 -0.59
C GLY A 184 15.29 20.78 -1.09
N VAL A 185 14.85 21.40 -2.19
CA VAL A 185 13.72 20.96 -3.01
C VAL A 185 14.20 20.79 -4.43
N GLU A 186 14.01 19.60 -4.98
CA GLU A 186 14.42 19.23 -6.33
C GLU A 186 13.17 18.95 -7.18
N TYR A 187 13.16 19.48 -8.40
CA TYR A 187 12.11 19.25 -9.37
C TYR A 187 12.65 18.40 -10.51
N THR A 188 12.22 17.15 -10.58
CA THR A 188 12.74 16.18 -11.55
C THR A 188 11.62 15.55 -12.35
N THR A 189 11.96 15.00 -13.51
CA THR A 189 11.07 14.10 -14.25
C THR A 189 11.55 12.69 -13.99
N LEU A 190 10.66 11.83 -13.49
CA LEU A 190 10.94 10.42 -13.30
C LEU A 190 10.34 9.62 -14.47
N ASN A 191 11.04 8.56 -14.87
CA ASN A 191 10.51 7.55 -15.78
C ASN A 191 9.97 6.32 -15.03
N SER A 192 10.26 6.24 -13.74
CA SER A 192 9.86 5.13 -12.89
C SER A 192 9.72 5.54 -11.42
N TYR A 193 8.98 4.79 -10.63
CA TYR A 193 8.82 5.01 -9.20
C TYR A 193 8.40 3.71 -8.48
N PRO A 194 8.78 3.47 -7.20
CA PRO A 194 9.71 4.28 -6.42
C PRO A 194 11.12 4.22 -7.02
N GLN A 195 11.90 5.27 -6.77
CA GLN A 195 13.30 5.28 -7.18
C GLN A 195 14.09 4.32 -6.30
N SER A 196 14.89 3.44 -6.92
CA SER A 196 15.76 2.52 -6.19
C SER A 196 16.73 3.32 -5.33
N SER A 197 16.69 3.13 -4.01
CA SER A 197 17.74 3.63 -3.14
C SER A 197 18.95 2.70 -3.26
N PRO A 198 20.18 3.21 -3.48
CA PRO A 198 21.37 2.36 -3.53
C PRO A 198 21.59 1.58 -2.22
N ASN A 199 20.98 2.01 -1.12
CA ASN A 199 21.09 1.36 0.19
C ASN A 199 19.99 0.32 0.45
N ILE A 200 19.06 0.09 -0.49
CA ILE A 200 17.96 -0.86 -0.34
C ILE A 200 17.88 -1.70 -1.62
N GLU A 201 18.51 -2.87 -1.59
CA GLU A 201 18.29 -3.85 -2.65
C GLU A 201 16.91 -4.52 -2.48
N PRO A 202 16.13 -4.65 -3.56
CA PRO A 202 14.90 -5.43 -3.55
C PRO A 202 15.20 -6.89 -3.19
N TYR A 203 14.33 -7.49 -2.38
CA TYR A 203 14.41 -8.91 -2.04
C TYR A 203 14.41 -9.76 -3.32
N THR A 204 15.34 -10.71 -3.42
CA THR A 204 15.37 -11.65 -4.55
C THR A 204 14.81 -12.98 -4.08
N VAL A 205 13.78 -13.48 -4.76
CA VAL A 205 13.15 -14.75 -4.39
C VAL A 205 14.14 -15.89 -4.61
N PRO A 206 14.44 -16.70 -3.57
CA PRO A 206 15.37 -17.81 -3.70
C PRO A 206 14.80 -18.90 -4.62
N VAL A 207 15.65 -19.41 -5.51
CA VAL A 207 15.37 -20.59 -6.33
C VAL A 207 15.95 -21.80 -5.59
N ILE A 208 15.10 -22.76 -5.26
CA ILE A 208 15.46 -23.93 -4.45
C ILE A 208 15.18 -25.22 -5.21
N GLU A 209 16.07 -26.20 -5.04
CA GLU A 209 15.86 -27.58 -5.51
C GLU A 209 15.21 -28.47 -4.43
N ASP A 210 15.51 -28.21 -3.15
CA ASP A 210 15.08 -29.05 -2.01
C ASP A 210 13.95 -28.43 -1.16
N LEU A 211 13.47 -29.17 -0.16
CA LEU A 211 12.30 -28.83 0.67
C LEU A 211 12.57 -27.84 1.81
N GLN A 212 13.83 -27.49 2.12
CA GLN A 212 14.11 -26.53 3.21
C GLN A 212 13.81 -25.10 2.77
N ILE A 213 12.66 -24.60 3.21
CA ILE A 213 12.21 -23.23 2.95
C ILE A 213 12.89 -22.30 3.98
N PRO A 214 13.67 -21.29 3.53
CA PRO A 214 14.19 -20.28 4.44
C PRO A 214 13.03 -19.59 5.16
N THR A 215 13.04 -19.62 6.48
CA THR A 215 12.00 -18.96 7.28
C THR A 215 12.52 -17.62 7.75
N GLU A 216 12.11 -16.55 7.08
CA GLU A 216 12.41 -15.16 7.45
C GLU A 216 11.11 -14.35 7.33
N THR A 217 10.78 -13.58 8.37
CA THR A 217 9.59 -12.71 8.29
C THR A 217 9.89 -11.55 7.34
N LEU A 218 9.24 -11.54 6.19
CA LEU A 218 9.39 -10.50 5.17
C LEU A 218 8.42 -9.35 5.45
N GLU A 219 8.91 -8.11 5.35
CA GLU A 219 8.07 -6.91 5.50
C GLU A 219 7.06 -6.80 4.35
N VAL A 220 5.80 -6.49 4.69
CA VAL A 220 4.73 -6.20 3.74
C VAL A 220 4.45 -4.69 3.76
N PRO A 221 4.32 -4.00 2.60
CA PRO A 221 4.33 -4.54 1.24
C PRO A 221 5.69 -5.12 0.82
N LEU A 222 5.66 -6.32 0.24
CA LEU A 222 6.84 -7.01 -0.27
C LEU A 222 6.90 -6.80 -1.78
N ILE A 223 7.99 -6.19 -2.26
CA ILE A 223 8.33 -6.14 -3.68
C ILE A 223 9.59 -6.97 -3.86
N ALA A 224 9.52 -8.01 -4.69
CA ALA A 224 10.59 -8.97 -4.86
C ALA A 224 10.92 -9.22 -6.33
N LYS A 225 12.20 -9.41 -6.65
CA LYS A 225 12.67 -9.83 -7.96
C LYS A 225 12.57 -11.34 -8.10
N LEU A 226 12.11 -11.80 -9.26
CA LEU A 226 12.21 -13.19 -9.71
C LEU A 226 13.45 -13.28 -10.61
N PRO A 227 14.58 -13.83 -10.14
CA PRO A 227 15.90 -13.63 -10.78
C PRO A 227 15.97 -14.13 -12.23
N VAL A 228 15.19 -15.17 -12.55
CA VAL A 228 15.07 -15.73 -13.91
C VAL A 228 13.61 -15.74 -14.39
N GLY A 229 12.75 -14.94 -13.74
CA GLY A 229 11.29 -15.03 -13.89
C GLY A 229 10.71 -16.32 -13.32
N LEU A 230 9.48 -16.64 -13.71
CA LEU A 230 8.85 -17.94 -13.42
C LEU A 230 8.85 -18.77 -14.71
N LEU A 231 9.74 -19.77 -14.82
CA LEU A 231 9.86 -20.61 -16.01
C LEU A 231 8.73 -21.65 -16.09
N GLN A 232 8.46 -22.17 -17.29
CA GLN A 232 7.45 -23.21 -17.48
C GLN A 232 7.80 -24.46 -16.64
N GLY A 233 6.80 -25.02 -15.97
CA GLY A 233 6.93 -26.14 -15.05
C GLY A 233 7.36 -25.74 -13.63
N TRP A 234 7.94 -24.54 -13.45
CA TRP A 234 8.38 -24.05 -12.14
C TRP A 234 7.20 -23.53 -11.33
N GLN A 235 7.42 -23.48 -10.02
CA GLN A 235 6.40 -23.10 -9.05
C GLN A 235 6.91 -22.03 -8.09
N LEU A 236 6.17 -20.94 -7.95
CA LEU A 236 6.35 -19.95 -6.89
C LEU A 236 5.50 -20.36 -5.68
N GLU A 237 6.08 -20.35 -4.49
CA GLU A 237 5.36 -20.55 -3.23
C GLU A 237 5.44 -19.30 -2.36
N VAL A 238 4.30 -18.96 -1.75
CA VAL A 238 4.17 -17.89 -0.77
C VAL A 238 3.61 -18.48 0.51
N HIS A 239 4.42 -18.46 1.57
CA HIS A 239 4.08 -18.95 2.90
C HIS A 239 3.78 -17.75 3.79
N GLY A 240 2.59 -17.71 4.37
CA GLY A 240 2.14 -16.55 5.12
C GLY A 240 1.13 -16.86 6.20
N LYS A 241 0.66 -15.79 6.84
CA LYS A 241 -0.41 -15.81 7.83
C LYS A 241 -1.31 -14.62 7.60
N VAL A 242 -2.63 -14.84 7.59
CA VAL A 242 -3.63 -13.77 7.52
C VAL A 242 -3.65 -13.03 8.85
N LYS A 243 -3.75 -11.69 8.83
CA LYS A 243 -3.95 -10.92 10.07
C LYS A 243 -5.29 -11.28 10.72
N ILE A 244 -5.48 -10.89 11.98
CA ILE A 244 -6.66 -11.25 12.78
C ILE A 244 -7.92 -10.51 12.31
N LEU A 245 -7.78 -9.29 11.81
CA LEU A 245 -8.89 -8.45 11.32
C LEU A 245 -8.62 -8.00 9.87
N PRO A 246 -8.61 -8.94 8.90
CA PRO A 246 -8.28 -8.63 7.52
C PRO A 246 -9.47 -7.99 6.81
N SER A 247 -9.20 -6.99 5.97
CA SER A 247 -10.12 -6.54 4.92
C SER A 247 -9.80 -7.24 3.61
N SER A 248 -8.53 -7.16 3.18
CA SER A 248 -8.05 -7.89 2.00
C SER A 248 -6.53 -7.95 1.96
N PHE A 249 -6.01 -8.84 1.13
CA PHE A 249 -4.63 -8.78 0.67
C PHE A 249 -4.56 -9.25 -0.77
N PHE A 250 -3.44 -9.01 -1.43
CA PHE A 250 -3.21 -9.54 -2.75
C PHE A 250 -1.77 -9.95 -3.00
N ILE A 251 -1.60 -10.85 -3.97
CA ILE A 251 -0.33 -11.33 -4.51
C ILE A 251 -0.38 -11.09 -6.02
N ASN A 252 0.58 -10.34 -6.53
CA ASN A 252 0.72 -10.00 -7.94
C ASN A 252 1.98 -10.65 -8.52
N LEU A 253 1.83 -11.31 -9.67
CA LEU A 253 2.92 -11.54 -10.61
C LEU A 253 2.89 -10.41 -11.64
N GLN A 254 3.98 -9.65 -11.75
CA GLN A 254 4.00 -8.42 -12.54
C GLN A 254 5.32 -8.19 -13.27
N GLU A 255 5.29 -7.24 -14.21
CA GLU A 255 6.47 -6.72 -14.91
C GLU A 255 7.10 -5.60 -14.09
N GLY A 256 8.31 -5.85 -13.58
CA GLY A 256 9.11 -4.87 -12.86
C GLY A 256 8.73 -4.69 -11.40
N ILE A 257 9.67 -4.10 -10.66
CA ILE A 257 9.52 -3.75 -9.24
C ILE A 257 8.99 -2.33 -9.04
N GLN A 258 8.71 -1.64 -10.14
CA GLN A 258 8.18 -0.29 -10.17
C GLN A 258 6.66 -0.30 -9.98
N MET A 259 6.16 0.75 -9.33
CA MET A 259 4.73 1.06 -9.15
C MET A 259 4.21 2.07 -10.17
N TRP A 260 5.08 2.96 -10.68
CA TRP A 260 4.74 3.86 -11.77
C TRP A 260 5.84 3.83 -12.84
N PRO A 261 5.51 3.81 -14.14
CA PRO A 261 4.18 3.57 -14.70
C PRO A 261 3.54 2.30 -14.14
N HIS A 262 2.20 2.24 -14.07
CA HIS A 262 1.54 1.09 -13.45
C HIS A 262 1.98 -0.20 -14.16
N PRO A 263 2.51 -1.19 -13.43
CA PRO A 263 3.05 -2.39 -14.05
C PRO A 263 1.94 -3.22 -14.71
N THR A 264 2.27 -3.96 -15.75
CA THR A 264 1.43 -5.07 -16.21
C THR A 264 1.37 -6.11 -15.10
N VAL A 265 0.15 -6.50 -14.68
CA VAL A 265 -0.05 -7.56 -13.69
C VAL A 265 -0.58 -8.78 -14.42
N HIS A 266 0.27 -9.80 -14.60
CA HIS A 266 -0.06 -11.03 -15.31
C HIS A 266 -1.02 -11.94 -14.53
N LEU A 267 -0.91 -11.90 -13.20
CA LEU A 267 -1.79 -12.64 -12.30
C LEU A 267 -1.92 -11.85 -11.00
N HIS A 268 -3.14 -11.44 -10.70
CA HIS A 268 -3.55 -10.83 -9.45
C HIS A 268 -4.38 -11.83 -8.67
N LEU A 269 -3.91 -12.23 -7.49
CA LEU A 269 -4.62 -13.08 -6.55
C LEU A 269 -5.11 -12.23 -5.39
N ASN A 270 -6.41 -12.13 -5.16
CA ASN A 270 -6.96 -11.22 -4.15
C ASN A 270 -8.04 -11.86 -3.28
N PRO A 271 -7.65 -12.40 -2.12
CA PRO A 271 -8.57 -12.74 -1.05
C PRO A 271 -9.17 -11.50 -0.39
N ARG A 272 -10.50 -11.44 -0.37
CA ARG A 272 -11.32 -10.39 0.21
C ARG A 272 -12.18 -10.97 1.33
N PHE A 273 -12.11 -10.32 2.48
CA PHE A 273 -12.78 -10.73 3.70
C PHE A 273 -13.92 -9.73 3.92
N ASN A 274 -15.13 -10.09 3.49
CA ASN A 274 -16.26 -9.18 3.63
C ASN A 274 -16.63 -9.05 5.12
N THR A 275 -16.43 -7.87 5.68
CA THR A 275 -16.80 -7.55 7.07
C THR A 275 -18.30 -7.29 7.25
N THR A 276 -19.02 -6.98 6.16
CA THR A 276 -20.45 -6.61 6.19
C THR A 276 -21.40 -7.80 6.01
N ASN A 277 -20.95 -8.87 5.35
CA ASN A 277 -21.69 -10.12 5.22
C ASN A 277 -20.88 -11.25 5.84
N VAL A 278 -21.09 -11.49 7.12
CA VAL A 278 -20.45 -12.56 7.88
C VAL A 278 -20.55 -13.87 7.09
N GLY A 279 -19.40 -14.42 6.67
CA GLY A 279 -19.30 -15.69 5.94
C GLY A 279 -19.09 -15.59 4.42
N LYS A 280 -19.19 -14.41 3.78
CA LYS A 280 -18.86 -14.26 2.34
C LYS A 280 -17.38 -13.92 2.15
N TYR A 281 -16.57 -14.97 2.04
CA TYR A 281 -15.18 -14.88 1.56
C TYR A 281 -15.17 -14.88 0.04
N MET A 282 -14.43 -13.97 -0.58
CA MET A 282 -14.21 -14.01 -2.01
C MET A 282 -12.72 -14.11 -2.30
N PHE A 283 -12.36 -15.07 -3.13
CA PHE A 283 -11.02 -15.14 -3.71
C PHE A 283 -11.14 -14.86 -5.21
N VAL A 284 -10.52 -13.77 -5.65
CA VAL A 284 -10.56 -13.28 -7.03
C VAL A 284 -9.21 -13.48 -7.70
N ARG A 285 -9.25 -13.83 -8.98
CA ARG A 285 -8.10 -13.82 -9.90
C ARG A 285 -8.38 -12.85 -11.04
N ASN A 286 -7.38 -12.08 -11.43
CA ASN A 286 -7.49 -11.17 -12.57
C ASN A 286 -6.10 -10.87 -13.18
N ALA A 287 -6.07 -10.07 -14.23
CA ALA A 287 -4.87 -9.46 -14.78
C ALA A 287 -5.12 -7.98 -15.07
N TRP A 288 -4.09 -7.15 -14.91
CA TRP A 288 -4.09 -5.74 -15.32
C TRP A 288 -3.26 -5.61 -16.59
N THR A 289 -3.89 -5.23 -17.69
CA THR A 289 -3.26 -5.17 -19.01
C THR A 289 -3.81 -3.97 -19.77
N ASN A 290 -2.97 -3.33 -20.58
CA ASN A 290 -3.37 -2.17 -21.39
C ASN A 290 -4.06 -1.04 -20.60
N GLY A 291 -3.68 -0.86 -19.33
CA GLY A 291 -4.20 0.22 -18.48
C GLY A 291 -5.52 -0.07 -17.78
N ASP A 292 -6.03 -1.30 -17.78
CA ASP A 292 -7.25 -1.64 -17.05
C ASP A 292 -7.26 -3.08 -16.48
N TRP A 293 -8.15 -3.34 -15.52
CA TRP A 293 -8.44 -4.68 -15.03
C TRP A 293 -9.28 -5.46 -16.04
N GLY A 294 -8.93 -6.72 -16.28
CA GLY A 294 -9.79 -7.62 -17.06
C GLY A 294 -11.02 -8.11 -16.28
N GLN A 295 -11.71 -9.11 -16.82
CA GLN A 295 -12.83 -9.77 -16.14
C GLN A 295 -12.35 -10.55 -14.90
N GLU A 296 -13.00 -10.36 -13.75
CA GLU A 296 -12.70 -11.12 -12.53
C GLU A 296 -13.08 -12.61 -12.68
N GLU A 297 -12.18 -13.50 -12.26
CA GLU A 297 -12.45 -14.94 -12.09
C GLU A 297 -12.54 -15.27 -10.60
N ARG A 298 -13.70 -15.74 -10.15
CA ARG A 298 -13.96 -16.04 -8.73
C ARG A 298 -13.71 -17.51 -8.43
N CYS A 299 -13.10 -17.79 -7.27
CA CYS A 299 -12.82 -19.15 -6.79
C CYS A 299 -13.76 -19.51 -5.64
N PRO A 300 -14.98 -20.00 -5.91
CA PRO A 300 -15.87 -20.46 -4.84
C PRO A 300 -15.25 -21.65 -4.10
N GLY A 301 -15.39 -21.70 -2.78
CA GLY A 301 -14.93 -22.82 -1.94
C GLY A 301 -13.46 -22.78 -1.51
N VAL A 302 -12.69 -21.79 -1.96
CA VAL A 302 -11.34 -21.53 -1.46
C VAL A 302 -11.42 -20.45 -0.38
N HIS A 303 -10.96 -20.78 0.82
CA HIS A 303 -11.12 -19.92 1.99
C HIS A 303 -9.77 -19.62 2.63
N PHE A 304 -9.53 -18.34 2.86
CA PHE A 304 -8.50 -17.87 3.77
C PHE A 304 -9.19 -17.53 5.10
N SER A 305 -8.58 -17.91 6.21
CA SER A 305 -9.16 -17.69 7.53
C SER A 305 -8.35 -16.63 8.30
N PRO A 306 -9.01 -15.64 8.94
CA PRO A 306 -8.33 -14.66 9.78
C PRO A 306 -7.45 -15.34 10.83
N GLY A 307 -6.20 -14.88 10.98
CA GLY A 307 -5.25 -15.47 11.92
C GLY A 307 -4.67 -16.84 11.52
N SER A 308 -5.12 -17.46 10.44
CA SER A 308 -4.58 -18.76 9.99
C SER A 308 -3.37 -18.60 9.07
N ALA A 309 -2.47 -19.58 9.14
CA ALA A 309 -1.40 -19.72 8.15
C ALA A 309 -1.99 -20.17 6.81
N PHE A 310 -1.29 -19.85 5.72
CA PHE A 310 -1.63 -20.29 4.38
C PHE A 310 -0.36 -20.57 3.57
N VAL A 311 -0.51 -21.44 2.58
CA VAL A 311 0.45 -21.61 1.48
C VAL A 311 -0.26 -21.39 0.16
N VAL A 312 0.17 -20.38 -0.60
CA VAL A 312 -0.23 -20.19 -1.99
C VAL A 312 0.88 -20.71 -2.89
N ALA A 313 0.55 -21.64 -3.79
CA ALA A 313 1.47 -22.10 -4.82
C ALA A 313 0.96 -21.70 -6.20
N ILE A 314 1.84 -21.17 -7.04
CA ILE A 314 1.54 -20.74 -8.41
C ILE A 314 2.49 -21.46 -9.35
N ARG A 315 1.98 -22.41 -10.13
CA ARG A 315 2.77 -23.15 -11.12
C ARG A 315 2.50 -22.58 -12.50
N ARG A 316 3.56 -22.39 -13.27
CA ARG A 316 3.45 -21.97 -14.66
C ARG A 316 3.31 -23.18 -15.58
N SER A 317 2.16 -23.32 -16.23
CA SER A 317 1.91 -24.37 -17.22
C SER A 317 2.24 -23.88 -18.64
N ASN A 318 1.84 -24.64 -19.66
CA ASN A 318 2.02 -24.24 -21.06
C ASN A 318 1.11 -23.05 -21.47
N ASP A 319 -0.12 -22.96 -20.95
CA ASP A 319 -1.10 -21.96 -21.38
C ASP A 319 -1.85 -21.25 -20.22
N HIS A 320 -1.49 -21.54 -18.96
CA HIS A 320 -2.12 -20.99 -17.77
C HIS A 320 -1.21 -20.99 -16.54
N TYR A 321 -1.58 -20.21 -15.53
CA TYR A 321 -1.10 -20.41 -14.16
C TYR A 321 -2.06 -21.34 -13.42
N ALA A 322 -1.55 -22.42 -12.85
CA ALA A 322 -2.32 -23.23 -11.91
C ALA A 322 -2.05 -22.70 -10.49
N VAL A 323 -3.12 -22.50 -9.71
CA VAL A 323 -3.05 -21.90 -8.37
C VAL A 323 -3.57 -22.89 -7.34
N TRP A 324 -2.77 -23.16 -6.31
CA TRP A 324 -3.16 -23.97 -5.16
C TRP A 324 -3.15 -23.13 -3.90
N VAL A 325 -4.08 -23.44 -3.00
CA VAL A 325 -4.16 -22.87 -1.64
C VAL A 325 -4.24 -24.05 -0.68
N ASP A 326 -3.27 -24.14 0.24
CA ASP A 326 -3.16 -25.21 1.24
C ASP A 326 -3.29 -26.62 0.65
N GLY A 327 -2.61 -26.83 -0.49
CA GLY A 327 -2.58 -28.10 -1.21
C GLY A 327 -3.82 -28.40 -2.06
N LYS A 328 -4.86 -27.56 -2.04
CA LYS A 328 -6.06 -27.71 -2.87
C LYS A 328 -5.96 -26.83 -4.10
N LEU A 329 -6.27 -27.39 -5.27
CA LEU A 329 -6.35 -26.61 -6.50
C LEU A 329 -7.46 -25.57 -6.37
N ALA A 330 -7.07 -24.30 -6.36
CA ALA A 330 -7.98 -23.16 -6.31
C ALA A 330 -8.49 -22.79 -7.70
N GLY A 331 -7.75 -23.16 -8.74
CA GLY A 331 -8.16 -23.07 -10.14
C GLY A 331 -7.00 -22.73 -11.08
N GLU A 332 -7.27 -22.84 -12.38
CA GLU A 332 -6.36 -22.43 -13.46
C GLU A 332 -6.74 -21.03 -13.96
N PHE A 333 -5.75 -20.21 -14.29
CA PHE A 333 -5.93 -18.87 -14.85
C PHE A 333 -5.19 -18.80 -16.19
N LYS A 334 -5.95 -18.80 -17.28
CA LYS A 334 -5.38 -18.74 -18.64
C LYS A 334 -4.60 -17.45 -18.83
N TYR A 335 -3.48 -17.51 -19.53
CA TYR A 335 -2.65 -16.33 -19.76
C TYR A 335 -3.43 -15.26 -20.53
N ARG A 336 -3.45 -14.04 -19.99
CA ARG A 336 -4.00 -12.86 -20.67
C ARG A 336 -2.91 -11.99 -21.30
N THR A 337 -1.66 -12.23 -20.94
CA THR A 337 -0.45 -11.57 -21.40
C THR A 337 0.70 -12.57 -21.48
N ASP A 338 1.82 -12.18 -22.08
CA ASP A 338 3.01 -13.03 -22.20
C ASP A 338 3.61 -13.37 -20.83
N ALA A 339 3.43 -14.62 -20.39
CA ALA A 339 3.93 -15.13 -19.12
C ALA A 339 5.46 -15.07 -18.98
N ASN A 340 6.22 -14.91 -20.07
CA ASN A 340 7.68 -14.77 -20.02
C ASN A 340 8.13 -13.42 -19.44
N LYS A 341 7.24 -12.41 -19.40
CA LYS A 341 7.59 -11.08 -18.88
C LYS A 341 7.48 -10.97 -17.36
N VAL A 342 6.91 -11.98 -16.70
CA VAL A 342 6.85 -12.05 -15.24
C VAL A 342 8.26 -12.12 -14.65
N ASN A 343 8.67 -11.05 -13.99
CA ASN A 343 9.99 -10.94 -13.35
C ASN A 343 9.94 -10.33 -11.94
N ALA A 344 8.75 -10.02 -11.43
CA ALA A 344 8.56 -9.48 -10.08
C ALA A 344 7.33 -10.06 -9.39
N LEU A 345 7.42 -10.13 -8.07
CA LEU A 345 6.36 -10.48 -7.14
C LEU A 345 6.05 -9.27 -6.27
N TYR A 346 4.77 -8.93 -6.15
CA TYR A 346 4.32 -7.87 -5.26
C TYR A 346 3.20 -8.37 -4.34
N ILE A 347 3.39 -8.24 -3.03
CA ILE A 347 2.42 -8.66 -2.01
C ILE A 347 2.07 -7.48 -1.12
N GLN A 348 0.79 -7.22 -0.92
CA GLN A 348 0.32 -6.15 -0.04
C GLN A 348 -0.98 -6.55 0.68
N GLY A 349 -1.20 -5.95 1.85
CA GLY A 349 -2.47 -5.97 2.56
C GLY A 349 -2.38 -6.65 3.92
N ASP A 350 -3.45 -7.33 4.31
CA ASP A 350 -3.65 -7.84 5.66
C ASP A 350 -3.04 -9.22 5.91
N VAL A 351 -1.74 -9.35 5.63
CA VAL A 351 -0.95 -10.57 5.81
C VAL A 351 0.43 -10.29 6.41
N THR A 352 1.05 -11.35 6.93
CA THR A 352 2.48 -11.43 7.21
C THR A 352 3.08 -12.55 6.37
N ILE A 353 4.24 -12.32 5.77
CA ILE A 353 4.91 -13.31 4.91
C ILE A 353 6.09 -13.92 5.67
N LYS A 354 6.14 -15.26 5.72
CA LYS A 354 7.16 -16.05 6.40
C LYS A 354 8.24 -16.59 5.46
N ALA A 355 7.88 -16.80 4.19
CA ALA A 355 8.81 -17.23 3.16
C ALA A 355 8.20 -17.04 1.77
N VAL A 356 9.08 -16.83 0.80
CA VAL A 356 8.76 -16.95 -0.62
C VAL A 356 9.89 -17.75 -1.27
N CYS A 357 9.57 -18.69 -2.16
CA CYS A 357 10.59 -19.42 -2.90
C CYS A 357 10.08 -19.87 -4.27
N ILE A 358 11.01 -20.16 -5.18
CA ILE A 358 10.74 -20.79 -6.46
C ILE A 358 11.28 -22.22 -6.43
N ARG A 359 10.43 -23.21 -6.72
CA ARG A 359 10.83 -24.61 -6.91
C ARG A 359 10.95 -24.92 -8.40
N THR A 360 12.06 -25.57 -8.78
CA THR A 360 12.34 -25.96 -10.17
C THR A 360 11.86 -27.37 -10.52
N LYS A 361 11.76 -28.27 -9.54
CA LYS A 361 11.30 -29.67 -9.67
C LYS A 361 9.99 -29.90 -8.91
N ALA A 362 8.90 -29.25 -9.33
CA ALA A 362 7.58 -29.42 -8.73
C ALA A 362 6.64 -30.22 -9.65
N THR A 363 5.89 -31.17 -9.09
CA THR A 363 4.78 -31.87 -9.76
C THR A 363 3.48 -31.60 -9.01
N ASP A 364 2.32 -31.73 -9.67
CA ASP A 364 1.02 -31.51 -9.01
C ASP A 364 0.80 -32.49 -7.84
N ALA A 365 1.45 -33.65 -7.87
CA ALA A 365 1.44 -34.64 -6.81
C ALA A 365 2.14 -34.15 -5.51
N CYS A 366 3.04 -33.17 -5.60
CA CYS A 366 3.73 -32.62 -4.44
C CYS A 366 2.80 -31.91 -3.45
N PHE A 367 1.57 -31.59 -3.85
CA PHE A 367 0.66 -30.74 -3.07
C PHE A 367 -0.72 -31.35 -2.82
N THR A 368 -1.05 -32.51 -3.38
CA THR A 368 -2.36 -33.18 -3.18
C THR A 368 -2.43 -34.08 -1.94
N LYS A 369 -1.33 -34.28 -1.20
CA LYS A 369 -1.31 -35.14 0.00
C LYS A 369 -0.92 -34.38 1.27
N LYS A 370 -1.76 -34.57 2.31
CA LYS A 370 -1.65 -34.10 3.71
C LYS A 370 -0.22 -33.74 4.12
N GLN A 371 0.13 -32.45 4.10
CA GLN A 371 1.24 -31.98 4.94
C GLN A 371 0.78 -32.13 6.40
N LYS A 372 1.45 -33.05 7.10
CA LYS A 372 1.47 -33.05 8.57
C LYS A 372 1.79 -31.63 9.01
N GLN A 373 1.01 -31.14 9.97
CA GLN A 373 1.16 -29.85 10.63
C GLN A 373 2.63 -29.45 10.70
N ILE A 374 3.01 -28.40 9.97
CA ILE A 374 4.11 -27.56 10.41
C ILE A 374 3.58 -26.93 11.69
N SER A 375 3.93 -27.54 12.82
CA SER A 375 3.73 -26.96 14.14
C SER A 375 4.41 -25.59 14.13
N LEU A 376 3.57 -24.56 14.15
CA LEU A 376 3.93 -23.14 14.15
C LEU A 376 4.52 -22.70 15.48
#